data_AF-A0A5K7Z6N7-F1
#
_entry.id   AF-A0A5K7Z6N7-F1
#
_cell.length_a   1.000
_cell.length_b   1.000
_cell.length_c   1.000
_cell.angle_alpha   90.00
_cell.angle_beta   90.00
_cell.angle_gamma   90.00
#
_symmetry.space_group_name_H-M   'P 1'
#
loop_
_entity.id
_entity.type
_entity.pdbx_description
1 polymer ?
#
loop_
_entity_poly.entity_id
_entity_poly.type
_entity_poly.pdbx_seq_one_letter_code
_entity_poly.pdbx_strand_id
1 'polypeptide(L)'
;MEQNLRKQAIYRYLKGESPKSIYTDLHRSKNWFFKWLKRYQTGDSNWYKGRSRAPKRMPTAIGELEKQRIISVRSQLESQKFAQIGASAIKWELSKSGFDFPSDRTINRVLKREGLIKKKHVRSQRR
;
A
#
# COMPACT_ATOMS: atom_id res chain seq x y z
N MET A 1 12.67 -9.44 -10.69
CA MET A 1 13.18 -8.71 -11.88
C MET A 1 14.05 -7.52 -11.49
N GLU A 2 13.55 -6.46 -10.84
CA GLU A 2 14.37 -5.28 -10.52
C GLU A 2 15.38 -5.48 -9.38
N GLN A 3 15.05 -6.28 -8.37
CA GLN A 3 15.95 -6.57 -7.25
C GLN A 3 17.23 -7.29 -7.69
N ASN A 4 17.12 -8.17 -8.70
CA ASN A 4 18.25 -8.91 -9.24
C ASN A 4 19.23 -7.96 -9.96
N LEU A 5 18.73 -6.99 -10.72
CA LEU A 5 19.57 -5.96 -11.35
C LEU A 5 20.35 -5.14 -10.31
N ARG A 6 19.72 -4.82 -9.18
CA ARG A 6 20.39 -4.10 -8.07
C ARG A 6 21.53 -4.93 -7.49
N LYS A 7 21.28 -6.21 -7.19
CA LYS A 7 22.30 -7.15 -6.70
C LYS A 7 23.44 -7.34 -7.70
N GLN A 8 23.10 -7.54 -8.97
CA GLN A 8 24.07 -7.71 -10.06
C GLN A 8 24.96 -6.47 -10.23
N ALA A 9 24.38 -5.26 -10.17
CA ALA A 9 25.14 -4.02 -10.29
C ALA A 9 26.20 -3.88 -9.19
N ILE A 10 25.84 -4.18 -7.94
CA ILE A 10 26.78 -4.13 -6.81
C ILE A 10 27.81 -5.25 -6.89
N TYR A 11 27.40 -6.46 -7.30
CA TYR A 11 28.33 -7.57 -7.50
C TYR A 11 29.42 -7.25 -8.54
N ARG A 12 29.04 -6.64 -9.67
CA ARG A 12 29.99 -6.16 -10.70
C ARG A 12 30.92 -5.07 -10.16
N TYR A 13 30.39 -4.15 -9.36
CA TYR A 13 31.20 -3.13 -8.71
C TYR A 13 32.22 -3.72 -7.73
N LEU A 14 31.84 -4.74 -6.95
CA LEU A 14 32.75 -5.47 -6.05
C LEU A 14 33.84 -6.24 -6.81
N LYS A 15 33.58 -6.63 -8.07
CA LYS A 15 34.58 -7.22 -8.98
C LYS A 15 35.56 -6.19 -9.58
N GLY A 16 35.40 -4.91 -9.30
CA GLY A 16 36.27 -3.85 -9.79
C GLY A 16 35.84 -3.22 -11.12
N GLU A 17 34.65 -3.55 -11.65
CA GLU A 17 34.13 -2.88 -12.84
C GLU A 17 33.81 -1.41 -12.56
N SER A 18 34.06 -0.54 -13.56
CA SER A 18 33.77 0.88 -13.40
C SER A 18 32.26 1.15 -13.30
N PRO A 19 31.80 2.07 -12.42
CA PRO A 19 30.39 2.42 -12.31
C PRO A 19 29.72 2.79 -13.64
N LYS A 20 30.47 3.47 -14.54
CA LYS A 20 29.98 3.90 -15.85
C LYS A 20 29.66 2.73 -16.77
N SER A 21 30.52 1.71 -16.83
CA SER A 21 30.22 0.49 -17.59
C SER A 21 28.96 -0.17 -17.04
N ILE A 22 28.92 -0.39 -15.72
CA ILE A 22 27.83 -1.13 -15.07
C ILE A 22 26.46 -0.52 -15.36
N TYR A 23 26.27 0.79 -15.13
CA TYR A 23 24.94 1.37 -15.35
C TYR A 23 24.59 1.50 -16.83
N THR A 24 25.58 1.62 -17.72
CA THR A 24 25.36 1.69 -19.17
C THR A 24 24.91 0.33 -19.70
N ASP A 25 25.61 -0.74 -19.33
CA ASP A 25 25.32 -2.12 -19.72
C ASP A 25 23.97 -2.60 -19.16
N LEU A 26 23.59 -2.14 -17.97
CA LEU A 26 22.30 -2.46 -17.35
C LEU A 26 21.16 -1.54 -17.83
N HIS A 27 21.42 -0.61 -18.75
CA HIS A 27 20.49 0.41 -19.23
C HIS A 27 19.81 1.19 -18.08
N ARG A 28 20.61 1.62 -17.09
CA ARG A 28 20.18 2.39 -15.92
C ARG A 28 20.89 3.73 -15.84
N SER A 29 20.25 4.68 -15.16
CA SER A 29 20.85 5.99 -14.95
C SER A 29 21.95 5.96 -13.89
N LYS A 30 22.91 6.89 -14.01
CA LYS A 30 23.93 7.16 -12.99
C LYS A 30 23.32 7.25 -11.58
N ASN A 31 22.24 8.02 -11.45
CA ASN A 31 21.54 8.23 -10.16
C ASN A 31 20.95 6.94 -9.59
N TRP A 32 20.47 6.03 -10.45
CA TRP A 32 19.97 4.73 -10.00
C TRP A 32 21.09 3.90 -9.38
N PHE A 33 22.25 3.81 -10.03
CA PHE A 33 23.38 3.03 -9.52
C PHE A 33 23.90 3.57 -8.18
N PHE A 34 24.22 4.86 -8.10
CA PHE A 34 24.76 5.46 -6.88
C PHE A 34 23.76 5.44 -5.72
N LYS A 35 22.46 5.49 -5.99
CA LYS A 35 21.43 5.29 -4.97
C LYS A 35 21.54 3.90 -4.32
N TRP A 36 21.71 2.85 -5.12
CA TRP A 36 21.81 1.48 -4.59
C TRP A 36 23.18 1.20 -3.99
N LEU A 37 24.24 1.78 -4.52
CA LEU A 37 25.58 1.71 -3.92
C LEU A 37 25.58 2.34 -2.51
N LYS A 38 25.03 3.56 -2.38
CA LYS A 38 24.88 4.22 -1.08
C LYS A 38 24.06 3.38 -0.10
N ARG A 39 23.03 2.68 -0.57
CA ARG A 39 22.24 1.76 0.27
C ARG A 39 23.02 0.51 0.67
N TYR A 40 23.77 -0.09 -0.24
CA TYR A 40 24.63 -1.24 0.07
C TYR A 40 25.66 -0.87 1.15
N GLN A 41 26.26 0.31 1.05
CA GLN A 41 27.22 0.83 2.02
C GLN A 41 26.62 1.06 3.42
N THR A 42 25.29 1.10 3.58
CA THR A 42 24.67 1.19 4.92
C THR A 42 24.72 -0.12 5.73
N GLY A 43 25.12 -1.25 5.12
CA GLY A 43 25.17 -2.55 5.79
C GLY A 43 23.81 -3.24 5.98
N ASP A 44 22.71 -2.61 5.55
CA ASP A 44 21.34 -3.16 5.62
C ASP A 44 21.24 -4.43 4.75
N SER A 45 20.96 -5.60 5.35
CA SER A 45 20.82 -6.88 4.59
C SER A 45 19.72 -6.82 3.52
N ASN A 46 18.75 -5.92 3.65
CA ASN A 46 17.65 -5.70 2.73
C ASN A 46 17.85 -4.48 1.83
N TRP A 47 19.08 -3.97 1.69
CA TRP A 47 19.42 -2.77 0.91
C TRP A 47 18.84 -2.76 -0.51
N TYR A 48 18.71 -3.93 -1.14
CA TYR A 48 18.23 -4.12 -2.52
C TYR A 48 16.70 -4.07 -2.64
N LYS A 49 15.97 -4.15 -1.51
CA LYS A 49 14.50 -4.09 -1.51
C LYS A 49 14.01 -2.65 -1.72
N GLY A 50 12.87 -2.54 -2.38
CA GLY A 50 12.17 -1.26 -2.45
C GLY A 50 11.77 -0.84 -1.04
N ARG A 51 11.98 0.43 -0.70
CA ARG A 51 11.40 1.02 0.52
C ARG A 51 10.05 1.61 0.15
N SER A 52 9.10 1.57 1.08
CA SER A 52 7.83 2.26 0.91
C SER A 52 8.09 3.73 0.56
N ARG A 53 7.37 4.21 -0.46
CA ARG A 53 7.33 5.63 -0.84
C ARG A 53 6.22 6.38 -0.11
N ALA A 54 5.48 5.68 0.75
CA ALA A 54 4.43 6.30 1.52
C ALA A 54 5.05 7.33 2.50
N PRO A 55 4.40 8.48 2.67
CA PRO A 55 4.82 9.46 3.68
C PRO A 55 4.79 8.82 5.07
N LYS A 56 5.79 9.16 5.90
CA LYS A 56 5.91 8.65 7.28
C LYS A 56 4.85 9.21 8.21
N ARG A 57 4.34 10.42 7.93
CA ARG A 57 3.29 11.08 8.69
C ARG A 57 2.18 11.50 7.75
N MET A 58 0.95 11.19 8.14
CA MET A 58 -0.27 11.54 7.44
C MET A 58 -1.19 12.24 8.42
N PRO A 59 -1.10 13.58 8.57
CA PRO A 59 -1.85 14.31 9.59
C PRO A 59 -3.37 14.21 9.40
N THR A 60 -3.83 13.98 8.17
CA THR A 60 -5.25 13.76 7.82
C THR A 60 -5.62 12.27 7.78
N ALA A 61 -4.74 11.38 8.24
CA ALA A 61 -5.12 9.99 8.42
C ALA A 61 -6.16 9.90 9.54
N ILE A 62 -7.18 9.08 9.28
CA ILE A 62 -8.15 8.71 10.30
C ILE A 62 -7.42 7.96 11.44
N GLY A 63 -7.84 8.19 12.68
CA GLY A 63 -7.26 7.50 13.82
C GLY A 63 -7.50 5.99 13.73
N GLU A 64 -6.59 5.20 14.31
CA GLU A 64 -6.75 3.73 14.33
C GLU A 64 -8.05 3.33 15.05
N LEU A 65 -8.43 4.03 16.12
CA LEU A 65 -9.68 3.79 16.84
C LEU A 65 -10.92 3.96 15.95
N GLU A 66 -11.00 5.05 15.20
CA GLU A 66 -12.12 5.33 14.29
C GLU A 66 -12.15 4.34 13.12
N LYS A 67 -10.98 3.95 12.62
CA LYS A 67 -10.84 2.89 11.63
C LYS A 67 -11.43 1.58 12.14
N GLN A 68 -11.08 1.17 13.36
CA GLN A 68 -11.60 -0.05 13.98
C GLN A 68 -13.12 0.02 14.20
N ARG A 69 -13.65 1.18 14.57
CA ARG A 69 -15.11 1.39 14.66
C ARG A 69 -15.82 1.15 13.32
N ILE A 70 -15.29 1.70 12.21
CA ILE A 70 -15.83 1.47 10.86
C ILE A 70 -15.83 -0.02 10.51
N ILE A 71 -14.74 -0.73 10.81
CA ILE A 71 -14.61 -2.17 10.54
C ILE A 71 -15.62 -2.96 11.37
N SER A 72 -15.71 -2.67 12.67
CA SER A 72 -16.64 -3.34 13.58
C SER A 72 -18.09 -3.20 13.12
N VAL A 73 -18.50 -1.98 12.77
CA VAL A 73 -19.86 -1.72 12.27
C VAL A 73 -20.10 -2.43 10.94
N ARG A 74 -19.11 -2.45 10.04
CA ARG A 74 -19.21 -3.21 8.80
C ARG A 74 -19.45 -4.69 9.06
N SER A 75 -18.69 -5.29 9.97
CA SER A 75 -18.84 -6.71 10.35
C SER A 75 -20.19 -7.00 10.99
N GLN A 76 -20.68 -6.11 11.87
CA GLN A 76 -22.00 -6.23 12.46
C GLN A 76 -23.11 -6.19 11.40
N LEU A 77 -23.06 -5.23 10.47
CA LEU A 77 -24.04 -5.14 9.38
C LEU A 77 -23.96 -6.34 8.44
N GLU A 78 -22.76 -6.90 8.17
CA GLU A 78 -22.63 -8.11 7.35
C GLU A 78 -23.23 -9.37 7.99
N SER A 79 -23.27 -9.46 9.32
CA SER A 79 -23.91 -10.57 10.04
C SER A 79 -25.45 -10.54 9.95
N GLN A 80 -26.04 -9.39 9.62
CA GLN A 80 -27.48 -9.21 9.53
C GLN A 80 -27.99 -9.54 8.11
N LYS A 81 -28.90 -10.51 8.02
CA LYS A 81 -29.35 -11.13 6.75
C LYS A 81 -29.92 -10.16 5.72
N PHE A 82 -30.38 -8.97 6.14
CA PHE A 82 -31.02 -7.96 5.28
C PHE A 82 -30.47 -6.54 5.48
N ALA A 83 -29.37 -6.38 6.23
CA ALA A 83 -28.85 -5.05 6.48
C ALA A 83 -28.13 -4.50 5.24
N GLN A 84 -28.25 -3.18 5.07
CA GLN A 84 -27.39 -2.47 4.14
C GLN A 84 -25.99 -2.38 4.75
N ILE A 85 -24.98 -2.70 3.95
CA ILE A 85 -23.57 -2.71 4.39
C ILE A 85 -22.77 -1.52 3.84
N GLY A 86 -23.41 -0.66 3.03
CA GLY A 86 -22.77 0.46 2.36
C GLY A 86 -22.31 1.58 3.29
N ALA A 87 -21.55 2.54 2.75
CA ALA A 87 -21.04 3.67 3.52
C ALA A 87 -22.14 4.44 4.26
N SER A 88 -23.30 4.64 3.64
CA SER A 88 -24.44 5.34 4.27
C SER A 88 -25.01 4.59 5.48
N ALA A 89 -25.08 3.26 5.43
CA ALA A 89 -25.56 2.44 6.55
C ALA A 89 -24.55 2.41 7.70
N ILE A 90 -23.26 2.26 7.39
CA ILE A 90 -22.18 2.38 8.38
C ILE A 90 -22.19 3.77 9.03
N LYS A 91 -22.40 4.81 8.22
CA LYS A 91 -22.51 6.18 8.69
C LYS A 91 -23.71 6.40 9.60
N TRP A 92 -24.82 5.73 9.31
CA TRP A 92 -25.99 5.81 10.17
C TRP A 92 -25.74 5.10 11.52
N GLU A 93 -25.20 3.89 11.52
CA GLU A 93 -25.00 3.09 12.74
C GLU A 93 -24.00 3.71 13.72
N LEU A 94 -22.89 4.23 13.20
CA LEU A 94 -21.90 4.92 14.03
C LEU A 94 -22.48 6.26 14.58
N SER A 95 -23.52 6.87 13.95
CA SER A 95 -24.14 8.15 14.34
C SER A 95 -25.16 7.95 15.43
N LYS A 96 -25.89 6.85 15.33
CA LYS A 96 -26.68 6.31 16.43
C LYS A 96 -25.83 6.05 17.68
N SER A 97 -24.54 5.74 17.51
CA SER A 97 -23.60 5.50 18.61
C SER A 97 -22.90 6.78 19.14
N GLY A 98 -23.27 7.97 18.65
CA GLY A 98 -22.79 9.26 19.18
C GLY A 98 -21.38 9.68 18.75
N PHE A 99 -20.84 9.11 17.68
CA PHE A 99 -19.52 9.51 17.17
C PHE A 99 -19.63 10.53 16.02
N ASP A 100 -18.79 11.57 16.01
CA ASP A 100 -18.72 12.54 14.91
C ASP A 100 -17.97 11.96 13.70
N PHE A 101 -18.46 12.24 12.49
CA PHE A 101 -18.23 11.33 11.38
C PHE A 101 -17.15 11.67 10.37
N PRO A 102 -16.37 10.65 9.95
CA PRO A 102 -15.71 10.68 8.66
C PRO A 102 -16.74 10.72 7.51
N SER A 103 -16.45 11.51 6.48
CA SER A 103 -17.25 11.52 5.24
C SER A 103 -17.37 10.13 4.62
N ASP A 104 -18.43 9.90 3.84
CA ASP A 104 -18.67 8.66 3.11
C ASP A 104 -17.43 8.22 2.29
N ARG A 105 -16.69 9.20 1.76
CA ARG A 105 -15.41 8.99 1.06
C ARG A 105 -14.33 8.38 1.96
N THR A 106 -14.27 8.78 3.23
CA THR A 106 -13.35 8.23 4.22
C THR A 106 -13.76 6.82 4.62
N ILE A 107 -15.05 6.55 4.86
CA ILE A 107 -15.55 5.20 5.13
C ILE A 107 -15.19 4.26 3.97
N ASN A 108 -15.51 4.65 2.73
CA ASN A 108 -15.17 3.86 1.55
C ASN A 108 -13.67 3.63 1.37
N ARG A 109 -12.83 4.64 1.70
CA ARG A 109 -11.37 4.50 1.66
C ARG A 109 -10.86 3.48 2.68
N VAL A 110 -11.41 3.49 3.90
CA VAL A 110 -11.08 2.50 4.93
C VAL A 110 -11.49 1.11 4.46
N LEU A 111 -12.74 0.91 4.05
CA LEU A 111 -13.22 -0.38 3.55
C LEU A 111 -12.38 -0.92 2.38
N LYS A 112 -11.96 -0.04 1.45
CA LYS A 112 -11.11 -0.42 0.32
C LYS A 112 -9.71 -0.84 0.75
N ARG A 113 -9.11 -0.13 1.72
CA ARG A 113 -7.77 -0.45 2.24
C ARG A 113 -7.74 -1.78 2.99
N GLU A 114 -8.79 -2.06 3.75
CA GLU A 114 -8.94 -3.30 4.52
C GLU A 114 -9.50 -4.47 3.70
N GLY A 115 -9.78 -4.28 2.41
CA GLY A 115 -10.26 -5.35 1.53
C GLY A 115 -11.71 -5.78 1.78
N LEU A 116 -12.50 -5.00 2.51
CA LEU A 116 -13.89 -5.30 2.88
C LEU A 116 -14.91 -5.05 1.75
N ILE A 117 -14.44 -4.58 0.58
CA ILE A 117 -15.29 -4.38 -0.60
C ILE A 117 -15.23 -5.64 -1.46
N LYS A 118 -16.29 -6.47 -1.39
CA LYS A 118 -16.46 -7.62 -2.29
C LYS A 118 -16.64 -7.12 -3.73
N LYS A 119 -15.78 -7.58 -4.64
CA LYS A 119 -15.94 -7.31 -6.07
C LYS A 119 -17.17 -8.05 -6.57
N LYS A 120 -18.09 -7.34 -7.25
CA LYS A 120 -19.14 -8.00 -8.01
C LYS A 120 -18.45 -8.74 -9.16
N HIS A 121 -18.45 -10.07 -9.15
CA HIS A 121 -18.11 -10.84 -10.33
C HIS A 121 -19.19 -10.55 -11.38
N VAL A 122 -18.82 -9.85 -12.44
CA VAL A 122 -19.70 -9.66 -13.60
C VAL A 122 -19.90 -11.06 -14.20
N ARG A 123 -21.15 -11.56 -14.21
CA ARG A 123 -21.47 -12.79 -14.96
C ARG A 123 -21.14 -12.50 -16.42
N SER A 124 -20.27 -13.31 -17.03
CA SER A 124 -20.04 -13.24 -18.48
C SER A 124 -21.39 -13.44 -19.16
N GLN A 125 -21.86 -12.43 -19.89
CA GLN A 125 -23.01 -12.62 -20.77
C GLN A 125 -22.61 -13.72 -21.77
N ARG A 126 -23.24 -14.90 -21.63
CA ARG A 126 -23.19 -15.92 -22.67
C ARG A 126 -23.96 -15.33 -23.86
N ARG A 127 -23.24 -15.17 -24.98
CA ARG A 127 -23.82 -14.87 -26.29
C ARG A 127 -24.55 -16.09 -26.82
#